data_AF-A0A537IIH3-F1
#
_entry.id   AF-A0A537IIH3-F1
#
_cell.length_a   1.000
_cell.length_b   1.000
_cell.length_c   1.000
_cell.angle_alpha   90.00
_cell.angle_beta   90.00
_cell.angle_gamma   90.00
#
_symmetry.space_group_name_H-M   'P 1'
#
loop_
_entity.id
_entity.type
_entity.pdbx_description
1 polymer ?
#
loop_
_entity_poly.entity_id
_entity_poly.type
_entity_poly.pdbx_seq_one_letter_code
_entity_poly.pdbx_strand_id
1 'polypeptide(L)'
;MGHAAMYSNTTGQHNTAAGFNALYSNSTGFNNTAFGVQALENNTSGGFNVGIGPGALFANTIGIDNVAVGYSALATNTEGEDNTAIGQLALAVNETGLSNTAVGFISAWRNTTGGINTAVGYAALEQNMSGDANTGLGFAAGPNSAGYTNTTALGSGATTTASNQVRIGDAAVVSIGGYQNWTNISDGRIKRNIISNVPGLEFINRLKPVTYTLDLDEADKIVERPVSALARDERLNTYLNARSLDRKAKEQMRLTGFIAQEVEAAAKSVDFDFSGVDVPKNDKDLYGLRYAEFVVPLVKAVQELSAQNDKLVDQNKQLQDQINTLSKKIDAVELSQRGSFNSNLPEARLDQNAPNPFSASTVIRYYVPTRSFSARIVIVDLNGRSVKSISINDRGAGQVTFAGSTFSAGNYVYSLIVDDKVIDTRQMTLTK
;
A
#
# COMPACT_ATOMS: atom_id res chain seq x y z
N MET A 1 18.39 45.07 -47.64
CA MET A 1 17.14 45.23 -46.87
C MET A 1 15.98 44.88 -47.80
N GLY A 2 14.99 44.11 -47.33
CA GLY A 2 14.13 43.30 -48.19
C GLY A 2 13.16 44.07 -49.10
N HIS A 3 12.85 43.49 -50.25
CA HIS A 3 11.87 44.03 -51.20
C HIS A 3 10.47 44.10 -50.56
N ALA A 4 9.82 45.26 -50.71
CA ALA A 4 8.48 45.56 -50.19
C ALA A 4 8.30 45.45 -48.65
N ALA A 5 9.38 45.58 -47.88
CA ALA A 5 9.27 45.70 -46.43
C ALA A 5 8.56 47.02 -46.04
N MET A 6 7.61 46.96 -45.09
CA MET A 6 6.80 48.10 -44.63
C MET A 6 6.04 48.87 -45.74
N TYR A 7 5.68 48.19 -46.85
CA TYR A 7 5.10 48.85 -48.03
C TYR A 7 3.81 49.64 -47.74
N SER A 8 2.91 49.10 -46.91
CA SER A 8 1.59 49.69 -46.63
C SER A 8 1.55 50.59 -45.38
N ASN A 9 2.71 50.88 -44.76
CA ASN A 9 2.76 51.63 -43.49
C ASN A 9 2.29 53.07 -43.65
N THR A 10 1.17 53.42 -43.01
CA THR A 10 0.58 54.77 -43.09
C THR A 10 0.92 55.59 -41.85
N THR A 11 0.53 55.14 -40.65
CA THR A 11 0.74 55.87 -39.38
C THR A 11 1.48 55.06 -38.32
N GLY A 12 1.83 53.80 -38.60
CA GLY A 12 2.59 52.95 -37.69
C GLY A 12 3.99 53.50 -37.41
N GLN A 13 4.41 53.51 -36.15
CA GLN A 13 5.68 54.06 -35.69
C GLN A 13 6.58 52.99 -35.04
N HIS A 14 7.90 53.23 -35.05
CA HIS A 14 8.92 52.40 -34.38
C HIS A 14 8.96 50.92 -34.80
N ASN A 15 8.61 50.63 -36.05
CA ASN A 15 8.71 49.28 -36.62
C ASN A 15 10.12 49.03 -37.19
N THR A 16 10.65 47.82 -36.99
CA THR A 16 11.89 47.34 -37.61
C THR A 16 11.59 46.16 -38.51
N ALA A 17 11.89 46.23 -39.81
CA ALA A 17 11.60 45.16 -40.76
C ALA A 17 12.79 44.84 -41.68
N ALA A 18 13.12 43.55 -41.82
CA ALA A 18 14.10 43.08 -42.80
C ALA A 18 13.74 41.69 -43.34
N GLY A 19 13.40 41.64 -44.63
CA GLY A 19 13.03 40.43 -45.35
C GLY A 19 12.08 40.74 -46.49
N PHE A 20 11.93 39.83 -47.45
CA PHE A 20 10.93 39.98 -48.51
C PHE A 20 9.53 40.03 -47.87
N ASN A 21 8.74 41.06 -48.16
CA ASN A 21 7.40 41.30 -47.61
C ASN A 21 7.30 41.35 -46.07
N ALA A 22 8.39 41.62 -45.35
CA ALA A 22 8.33 41.81 -43.91
C ALA A 22 7.49 43.04 -43.55
N LEU A 23 6.44 42.90 -42.72
CA LEU A 23 5.46 43.96 -42.40
C LEU A 23 4.79 44.59 -43.64
N TYR A 24 4.56 43.83 -44.72
CA TYR A 24 4.02 44.38 -45.98
C TYR A 24 2.69 45.12 -45.81
N SER A 25 1.74 44.54 -45.07
CA SER A 25 0.38 45.06 -44.91
C SER A 25 0.18 45.98 -43.69
N ASN A 26 1.25 46.28 -42.94
CA ASN A 26 1.16 47.10 -41.73
C ASN A 26 0.63 48.47 -42.07
N SER A 27 -0.50 48.89 -41.49
CA SER A 27 -1.11 50.20 -41.74
C SER A 27 -0.87 51.15 -40.56
N THR A 28 -1.38 50.78 -39.37
CA THR A 28 -1.31 51.60 -38.14
C THR A 28 -0.54 50.91 -37.01
N GLY A 29 -0.14 49.65 -37.16
CA GLY A 29 0.58 48.88 -36.14
C GLY A 29 1.95 49.48 -35.81
N PHE A 30 2.37 49.39 -34.55
CA PHE A 30 3.53 50.11 -34.02
C PHE A 30 4.38 49.23 -33.09
N ASN A 31 5.67 49.58 -32.93
CA ASN A 31 6.65 48.84 -32.12
C ASN A 31 6.84 47.36 -32.53
N ASN A 32 6.65 47.01 -33.81
CA ASN A 32 6.83 45.65 -34.31
C ASN A 32 8.27 45.39 -34.79
N THR A 33 8.77 44.17 -34.58
CA THR A 33 10.07 43.70 -35.09
C THR A 33 9.86 42.50 -36.00
N ALA A 34 10.21 42.61 -37.29
CA ALA A 34 10.01 41.58 -38.31
C ALA A 34 11.32 41.24 -39.05
N PHE A 35 11.86 40.05 -38.84
CA PHE A 35 13.07 39.56 -39.51
C PHE A 35 12.81 38.21 -40.19
N GLY A 36 12.75 38.19 -41.51
CA GLY A 36 12.48 36.98 -42.27
C GLY A 36 11.60 37.21 -43.48
N VAL A 37 11.59 36.26 -44.40
CA VAL A 37 10.68 36.26 -45.54
C VAL A 37 9.25 36.13 -45.01
N GLN A 38 8.41 37.12 -45.32
CA GLN A 38 6.99 37.16 -44.95
C GLN A 38 6.72 37.18 -43.43
N ALA A 39 7.69 37.62 -42.63
CA ALA A 39 7.49 37.83 -41.20
C ALA A 39 6.51 39.00 -40.99
N LEU A 40 5.42 38.77 -40.23
CA LEU A 40 4.35 39.75 -39.98
C LEU A 40 3.73 40.33 -41.26
N GLU A 41 3.65 39.57 -42.37
CA GLU A 41 3.21 40.09 -43.67
C GLU A 41 1.81 40.70 -43.64
N ASN A 42 0.85 40.08 -42.95
CA ASN A 42 -0.56 40.52 -42.90
C ASN A 42 -0.92 41.38 -41.67
N ASN A 43 0.06 41.80 -40.86
CA ASN A 43 -0.20 42.69 -39.72
C ASN A 43 -0.85 43.98 -40.23
N THR A 44 -2.02 44.37 -39.72
CA THR A 44 -2.71 45.59 -40.14
C THR A 44 -2.60 46.68 -39.09
N SER A 45 -3.03 46.39 -37.85
CA SER A 45 -3.01 47.33 -36.72
C SER A 45 -2.38 46.78 -35.45
N GLY A 46 -2.01 45.50 -35.42
CA GLY A 46 -1.34 44.87 -34.27
C GLY A 46 -0.01 45.56 -33.92
N GLY A 47 0.26 45.70 -32.62
CA GLY A 47 1.47 46.33 -32.10
C GLY A 47 2.27 45.43 -31.17
N PHE A 48 3.52 45.81 -30.90
CA PHE A 48 4.43 45.12 -29.98
C PHE A 48 4.73 43.65 -30.33
N ASN A 49 4.62 43.28 -31.60
CA ASN A 49 4.90 41.92 -32.05
C ASN A 49 6.37 41.74 -32.47
N VAL A 50 6.95 40.57 -32.18
CA VAL A 50 8.28 40.16 -32.61
C VAL A 50 8.16 38.91 -33.48
N GLY A 51 8.33 39.05 -34.80
CA GLY A 51 8.38 37.93 -35.75
C GLY A 51 9.79 37.72 -36.31
N ILE A 52 10.46 36.63 -35.95
CA ILE A 52 11.81 36.29 -36.44
C ILE A 52 11.80 34.90 -37.04
N GLY A 53 11.95 34.81 -38.36
CA GLY A 53 11.95 33.57 -39.12
C GLY A 53 11.01 33.64 -40.33
N PRO A 54 11.19 32.78 -41.34
CA PRO A 54 10.29 32.76 -42.49
C PRO A 54 8.87 32.39 -42.08
N GLY A 55 7.90 33.26 -42.42
CA GLY A 55 6.48 33.09 -42.11
C GLY A 55 6.11 33.21 -40.62
N ALA A 56 7.00 33.73 -39.77
CA ALA A 56 6.67 34.00 -38.37
C ALA A 56 5.57 35.07 -38.27
N LEU A 57 4.48 34.79 -37.53
CA LEU A 57 3.30 35.68 -37.41
C LEU A 57 2.69 36.11 -38.76
N PHE A 58 2.77 35.25 -39.79
CA PHE A 58 2.36 35.57 -41.15
C PHE A 58 0.95 36.19 -41.25
N ALA A 59 -0.03 35.59 -40.57
CA ALA A 59 -1.44 35.98 -40.66
C ALA A 59 -1.92 36.93 -39.55
N ASN A 60 -1.03 37.44 -38.67
CA ASN A 60 -1.43 38.34 -37.58
C ASN A 60 -2.12 39.56 -38.18
N THR A 61 -3.35 39.90 -37.79
CA THR A 61 -4.04 41.08 -38.31
C THR A 61 -4.02 42.19 -37.25
N ILE A 62 -4.64 41.91 -36.09
CA ILE A 62 -4.83 42.87 -35.00
C ILE A 62 -4.16 42.43 -33.69
N GLY A 63 -3.74 41.17 -33.57
CA GLY A 63 -3.12 40.63 -32.36
C GLY A 63 -1.91 41.45 -31.89
N ILE A 64 -1.78 41.58 -30.57
CA ILE A 64 -0.73 42.38 -29.91
C ILE A 64 0.13 41.53 -28.97
N ASP A 65 1.34 42.03 -28.69
CA ASP A 65 2.26 41.45 -27.69
C ASP A 65 2.63 39.96 -27.94
N ASN A 66 2.73 39.56 -29.22
CA ASN A 66 3.16 38.22 -29.60
C ASN A 66 4.65 38.14 -29.94
N VAL A 67 5.31 37.07 -29.48
CA VAL A 67 6.70 36.72 -29.84
C VAL A 67 6.70 35.42 -30.63
N ALA A 68 7.16 35.46 -31.87
CA ALA A 68 7.31 34.30 -32.74
C ALA A 68 8.73 34.22 -33.29
N VAL A 69 9.48 33.19 -32.89
CA VAL A 69 10.86 32.96 -33.32
C VAL A 69 11.00 31.55 -33.88
N GLY A 70 11.12 31.43 -35.20
CA GLY A 70 11.24 30.15 -35.90
C GLY A 70 10.52 30.15 -37.24
N TYR A 71 10.75 29.10 -38.03
CA TYR A 71 10.00 28.89 -39.27
C TYR A 71 8.52 28.66 -38.95
N SER A 72 7.65 29.54 -39.46
CA SER A 72 6.19 29.46 -39.31
C SER A 72 5.70 29.34 -37.85
N ALA A 73 6.42 29.95 -36.90
CA ALA A 73 5.92 30.12 -35.53
C ALA A 73 4.74 31.11 -35.52
N LEU A 74 3.63 30.76 -34.85
CA LEU A 74 2.38 31.55 -34.82
C LEU A 74 1.85 31.96 -36.21
N ALA A 75 2.05 31.11 -37.24
CA ALA A 75 1.81 31.49 -38.63
C ALA A 75 0.36 31.93 -38.91
N THR A 76 -0.63 31.34 -38.25
CA THR A 76 -2.06 31.66 -38.47
C THR A 76 -2.71 32.46 -37.34
N ASN A 77 -1.92 33.05 -36.42
CA ASN A 77 -2.47 33.94 -35.40
C ASN A 77 -3.19 35.08 -36.08
N THR A 78 -4.47 35.32 -35.79
CA THR A 78 -5.22 36.44 -36.40
C THR A 78 -5.43 37.55 -35.37
N GLU A 79 -6.04 37.18 -34.24
CA GLU A 79 -6.42 38.10 -33.15
C GLU A 79 -5.78 37.72 -31.81
N GLY A 80 -5.07 36.58 -31.72
CA GLY A 80 -4.48 36.14 -30.46
C GLY A 80 -3.44 37.12 -29.90
N GLU A 81 -3.42 37.28 -28.58
CA GLU A 81 -2.57 38.21 -27.83
C GLU A 81 -1.72 37.47 -26.79
N ASP A 82 -0.60 38.09 -26.40
CA ASP A 82 0.30 37.60 -25.35
C ASP A 82 0.90 36.20 -25.59
N ASN A 83 1.05 35.77 -26.85
CA ASN A 83 1.61 34.45 -27.14
C ASN A 83 3.13 34.49 -27.35
N THR A 84 3.85 33.54 -26.76
CA THR A 84 5.28 33.31 -27.02
C THR A 84 5.47 31.96 -27.70
N ALA A 85 5.94 31.95 -28.95
CA ALA A 85 6.24 30.77 -29.75
C ALA A 85 7.71 30.78 -30.20
N ILE A 86 8.52 29.87 -29.67
CA ILE A 86 9.94 29.74 -30.01
C ILE A 86 10.22 28.32 -30.49
N GLY A 87 10.47 28.17 -31.78
CA GLY A 87 10.69 26.90 -32.44
C GLY A 87 9.97 26.82 -33.78
N GLN A 88 10.44 25.92 -34.65
CA GLN A 88 9.75 25.66 -35.90
C GLN A 88 8.35 25.10 -35.61
N LEU A 89 7.33 25.75 -36.20
CA LEU A 89 5.91 25.40 -36.08
C LEU A 89 5.34 25.43 -34.64
N ALA A 90 6.01 26.12 -33.71
CA ALA A 90 5.43 26.35 -32.38
C ALA A 90 4.16 27.22 -32.51
N LEU A 91 3.04 26.78 -31.91
CA LEU A 91 1.71 27.43 -32.01
C LEU A 91 1.29 27.75 -33.46
N ALA A 92 1.70 26.96 -34.44
CA ALA A 92 1.55 27.31 -35.86
C ALA A 92 0.10 27.62 -36.28
N VAL A 93 -0.88 26.92 -35.71
CA VAL A 93 -2.31 27.09 -36.05
C VAL A 93 -3.15 27.82 -34.99
N ASN A 94 -2.54 28.59 -34.09
CA ASN A 94 -3.29 29.41 -33.13
C ASN A 94 -4.06 30.48 -33.89
N GLU A 95 -5.39 30.53 -33.78
CA GLU A 95 -6.23 31.53 -34.46
C GLU A 95 -6.54 32.69 -33.51
N THR A 96 -7.07 32.37 -32.33
CA THR A 96 -7.56 33.35 -31.32
C THR A 96 -7.09 33.05 -29.89
N GLY A 97 -6.31 31.99 -29.67
CA GLY A 97 -5.84 31.63 -28.32
C GLY A 97 -4.93 32.71 -27.73
N LEU A 98 -5.07 32.93 -26.41
CA LEU A 98 -4.40 34.02 -25.68
C LEU A 98 -3.42 33.48 -24.64
N SER A 99 -2.34 34.23 -24.37
CA SER A 99 -1.41 33.97 -23.27
C SER A 99 -0.77 32.57 -23.27
N ASN A 100 -0.47 32.01 -24.46
CA ASN A 100 0.19 30.72 -24.57
C ASN A 100 1.72 30.87 -24.67
N THR A 101 2.46 29.98 -24.01
CA THR A 101 3.91 29.83 -24.17
C THR A 101 4.21 28.47 -24.80
N ALA A 102 4.85 28.46 -25.96
CA ALA A 102 5.26 27.27 -26.69
C ALA A 102 6.74 27.36 -27.08
N VAL A 103 7.58 26.47 -26.52
CA VAL A 103 9.01 26.43 -26.78
C VAL A 103 9.41 25.01 -27.19
N GLY A 104 9.85 24.87 -28.44
CA GLY A 104 10.24 23.59 -29.04
C GLY A 104 9.60 23.35 -30.40
N PHE A 105 10.17 22.43 -31.17
CA PHE A 105 9.61 22.00 -32.47
C PHE A 105 8.20 21.45 -32.27
N ILE A 106 7.24 21.97 -33.06
CA ILE A 106 5.80 21.62 -33.05
C ILE A 106 5.13 21.64 -31.67
N SER A 107 5.65 22.41 -30.72
CA SER A 107 5.02 22.61 -29.41
C SER A 107 3.68 23.34 -29.58
N ALA A 108 2.62 22.76 -29.00
CA ALA A 108 1.24 23.22 -29.10
C ALA A 108 0.78 23.54 -30.54
N TRP A 109 1.33 22.89 -31.57
CA TRP A 109 1.14 23.32 -32.96
C TRP A 109 -0.31 23.25 -33.45
N ARG A 110 -1.15 22.40 -32.83
CA ARG A 110 -2.58 22.24 -33.12
C ARG A 110 -3.50 23.12 -32.28
N ASN A 111 -2.96 23.93 -31.37
CA ASN A 111 -3.79 24.83 -30.58
C ASN A 111 -4.41 25.87 -31.50
N THR A 112 -5.74 25.94 -31.56
CA THR A 112 -6.51 26.89 -32.39
C THR A 112 -7.09 28.01 -31.53
N THR A 113 -7.75 27.68 -30.42
CA THR A 113 -8.46 28.66 -29.58
C THR A 113 -8.09 28.60 -28.10
N GLY A 114 -7.35 27.57 -27.66
CA GLY A 114 -7.01 27.38 -26.25
C GLY A 114 -6.06 28.48 -25.75
N GLY A 115 -6.26 28.92 -24.51
CA GLY A 115 -5.46 29.95 -23.86
C GLY A 115 -4.74 29.48 -22.60
N ILE A 116 -3.79 30.28 -22.14
CA ILE A 116 -3.08 30.10 -20.86
C ILE A 116 -2.34 28.75 -20.81
N ASN A 117 -1.86 28.26 -21.95
CA ASN A 117 -1.12 27.00 -22.02
C ASN A 117 0.39 27.21 -21.98
N THR A 118 1.12 26.31 -21.31
CA THR A 118 2.58 26.27 -21.32
C THR A 118 3.06 24.94 -21.90
N ALA A 119 3.61 24.96 -23.11
CA ALA A 119 4.20 23.82 -23.82
C ALA A 119 5.72 24.02 -23.95
N VAL A 120 6.52 23.22 -23.27
CA VAL A 120 7.98 23.28 -23.37
C VAL A 120 8.53 21.89 -23.67
N GLY A 121 9.08 21.72 -24.86
CA GLY A 121 9.58 20.45 -25.37
C GLY A 121 9.12 20.17 -26.79
N TYR A 122 9.80 19.23 -27.45
CA TYR A 122 9.38 18.74 -28.77
C TYR A 122 7.97 18.12 -28.65
N ALA A 123 7.02 18.60 -29.45
CA ALA A 123 5.62 18.13 -29.44
C ALA A 123 4.92 18.20 -28.07
N ALA A 124 5.36 19.05 -27.15
CA ALA A 124 4.61 19.30 -25.92
C ALA A 124 3.23 19.91 -26.26
N LEU A 125 2.17 19.45 -25.58
CA LEU A 125 0.76 19.81 -25.83
C LEU A 125 0.30 19.63 -27.29
N GLU A 126 0.88 18.69 -28.05
CA GLU A 126 0.57 18.51 -29.49
C GLU A 126 -0.93 18.29 -29.77
N GLN A 127 -1.63 17.55 -28.93
CA GLN A 127 -3.05 17.23 -29.11
C GLN A 127 -3.99 18.29 -28.53
N ASN A 128 -3.47 19.31 -27.85
CA ASN A 128 -4.30 20.38 -27.31
C ASN A 128 -4.75 21.32 -28.43
N MET A 129 -6.04 21.29 -28.79
CA MET A 129 -6.61 22.19 -29.80
C MET A 129 -7.33 23.40 -29.19
N SER A 130 -8.12 23.19 -28.14
CA SER A 130 -8.98 24.22 -27.55
C SER A 130 -8.96 24.26 -26.02
N GLY A 131 -8.12 23.44 -25.39
CA GLY A 131 -8.06 23.33 -23.94
C GLY A 131 -7.27 24.48 -23.32
N ASP A 132 -7.73 24.93 -22.16
CA ASP A 132 -7.16 26.06 -21.43
C ASP A 132 -6.36 25.62 -20.19
N ALA A 133 -5.40 26.44 -19.79
CA ALA A 133 -4.65 26.29 -18.55
C ALA A 133 -3.91 24.94 -18.43
N ASN A 134 -3.36 24.44 -19.54
CA ASN A 134 -2.58 23.21 -19.54
C ASN A 134 -1.07 23.47 -19.50
N THR A 135 -0.34 22.62 -18.78
CA THR A 135 1.12 22.63 -18.75
C THR A 135 1.66 21.30 -19.26
N GLY A 136 2.45 21.33 -20.34
CA GLY A 136 3.20 20.19 -20.86
C GLY A 136 4.69 20.52 -20.86
N LEU A 137 5.47 19.80 -20.05
CA LEU A 137 6.92 19.95 -19.97
C LEU A 137 7.62 18.63 -20.29
N GLY A 138 8.23 18.54 -21.46
CA GLY A 138 8.93 17.35 -21.95
C GLY A 138 8.54 16.98 -23.38
N PHE A 139 9.26 16.02 -23.96
CA PHE A 139 8.91 15.45 -25.27
C PHE A 139 7.51 14.83 -25.22
N ALA A 140 6.62 15.25 -26.12
CA ALA A 140 5.25 14.74 -26.23
C ALA A 140 4.44 14.77 -24.91
N ALA A 141 4.77 15.68 -23.99
CA ALA A 141 4.07 15.82 -22.71
C ALA A 141 2.78 16.63 -22.90
N GLY A 142 1.65 16.13 -22.40
CA GLY A 142 0.38 16.86 -22.50
C GLY A 142 -0.87 15.99 -22.41
N PRO A 143 -2.05 16.58 -22.64
CA PRO A 143 -3.28 15.82 -22.75
C PRO A 143 -3.31 14.96 -24.01
N ASN A 144 -3.95 13.80 -23.94
CA ASN A 144 -4.15 12.90 -25.09
C ASN A 144 -5.36 13.29 -25.98
N SER A 145 -6.11 14.32 -25.59
CA SER A 145 -7.32 14.77 -26.29
C SER A 145 -7.40 16.29 -26.34
N ALA A 146 -8.17 16.78 -27.30
CA ALA A 146 -8.51 18.20 -27.40
C ALA A 146 -9.45 18.62 -26.26
N GLY A 147 -9.31 19.87 -25.82
CA GLY A 147 -10.29 20.53 -24.94
C GLY A 147 -10.17 20.19 -23.45
N TYR A 148 -9.24 19.32 -23.05
CA TYR A 148 -8.96 19.15 -21.62
C TYR A 148 -8.34 20.40 -21.04
N THR A 149 -8.71 20.70 -19.79
CA THR A 149 -8.34 21.95 -19.12
C THR A 149 -7.72 21.68 -17.76
N ASN A 150 -6.90 22.62 -17.27
CA ASN A 150 -6.27 22.52 -15.96
C ASN A 150 -5.50 21.21 -15.78
N THR A 151 -4.71 20.84 -16.79
CA THR A 151 -3.86 19.64 -16.75
C THR A 151 -2.38 19.99 -16.61
N THR A 152 -1.61 19.13 -15.98
CA THR A 152 -0.16 19.30 -15.85
C THR A 152 0.54 17.97 -16.12
N ALA A 153 1.31 17.91 -17.20
CA ALA A 153 2.10 16.77 -17.62
C ALA A 153 3.60 17.13 -17.54
N LEU A 154 4.33 16.51 -16.62
CA LEU A 154 5.74 16.77 -16.37
C LEU A 154 6.58 15.53 -16.67
N GLY A 155 7.47 15.61 -17.65
CA GLY A 155 8.34 14.52 -18.08
C GLY A 155 8.03 14.05 -19.50
N SER A 156 9.03 13.44 -20.15
CA SER A 156 8.89 12.92 -21.52
C SER A 156 7.80 11.85 -21.61
N GLY A 157 6.78 12.08 -22.42
CA GLY A 157 5.63 11.20 -22.62
C GLY A 157 4.63 11.19 -21.44
N ALA A 158 4.78 12.09 -20.47
CA ALA A 158 3.76 12.27 -19.43
C ALA A 158 2.43 12.67 -20.08
N THR A 159 1.38 11.90 -19.80
CA THR A 159 0.10 12.03 -20.52
C THR A 159 -1.04 12.19 -19.53
N THR A 160 -1.80 13.28 -19.66
CA THR A 160 -3.06 13.49 -18.95
C THR A 160 -4.23 13.02 -19.80
N THR A 161 -5.23 12.42 -19.16
CA THR A 161 -6.33 11.67 -19.83
C THR A 161 -7.69 12.30 -19.55
N ALA A 162 -7.74 13.32 -18.70
CA ALA A 162 -8.92 14.14 -18.40
C ALA A 162 -8.50 15.51 -17.84
N SER A 163 -9.45 16.46 -17.79
CA SER A 163 -9.26 17.73 -17.10
C SER A 163 -8.95 17.55 -15.61
N ASN A 164 -8.28 18.54 -15.00
CA ASN A 164 -7.94 18.56 -13.56
C ASN A 164 -7.00 17.41 -13.13
N GLN A 165 -6.08 17.00 -14.00
CA GLN A 165 -5.10 15.96 -13.70
C GLN A 165 -3.66 16.50 -13.69
N VAL A 166 -2.87 16.00 -12.75
CA VAL A 166 -1.41 16.16 -12.73
C VAL A 166 -0.76 14.79 -12.92
N ARG A 167 0.15 14.67 -13.88
CA ARG A 167 0.90 13.45 -14.19
C ARG A 167 2.39 13.78 -14.23
N ILE A 168 3.18 13.07 -13.43
CA ILE A 168 4.63 13.24 -13.32
C ILE A 168 5.29 11.96 -13.78
N GLY A 169 5.99 12.03 -14.91
CA GLY A 169 6.60 10.90 -15.58
C GLY A 169 5.65 10.14 -16.51
N ASP A 170 6.20 9.16 -17.20
CA ASP A 170 5.46 8.13 -17.92
C ASP A 170 5.51 6.79 -17.17
N ALA A 171 4.89 5.75 -17.72
CA ALA A 171 4.82 4.43 -17.09
C ALA A 171 6.20 3.78 -16.85
N ALA A 172 7.26 4.28 -17.50
CA ALA A 172 8.63 3.83 -17.28
C ALA A 172 9.30 4.50 -16.07
N VAL A 173 8.68 5.48 -15.39
CA VAL A 173 9.26 6.07 -14.18
C VAL A 173 9.10 5.10 -12.99
N VAL A 174 10.21 4.71 -12.36
CA VAL A 174 10.24 3.74 -11.24
C VAL A 174 10.47 4.38 -9.88
N SER A 175 10.85 5.66 -9.86
CA SER A 175 11.10 6.40 -8.63
C SER A 175 10.74 7.86 -8.83
N ILE A 176 9.95 8.39 -7.91
CA ILE A 176 9.65 9.82 -7.76
C ILE A 176 10.14 10.19 -6.37
N GLY A 177 11.14 11.07 -6.28
CA GLY A 177 11.87 11.34 -5.04
C GLY A 177 11.83 12.81 -4.65
N GLY A 178 11.93 13.06 -3.34
CA GLY A 178 12.09 14.36 -2.71
C GLY A 178 12.62 14.16 -1.28
N TYR A 179 13.14 15.23 -0.66
CA TYR A 179 13.61 15.15 0.74
C TYR A 179 12.44 15.09 1.74
N GLN A 180 11.32 15.74 1.41
CA GLN A 180 10.10 15.76 2.22
C GLN A 180 8.96 15.01 1.55
N ASN A 181 7.99 14.57 2.35
CA ASN A 181 6.77 13.93 1.89
C ASN A 181 5.81 14.92 1.21
N TRP A 182 4.89 14.39 0.40
CA TRP A 182 3.79 15.16 -0.19
C TRP A 182 2.82 15.62 0.90
N THR A 183 2.57 16.93 0.96
CA THR A 183 1.66 17.53 1.95
C THR A 183 0.29 17.79 1.33
N ASN A 184 -0.77 17.25 1.94
CA ASN A 184 -2.15 17.57 1.60
C ASN A 184 -2.70 18.65 2.55
N ILE A 185 -3.34 19.68 2.01
CA ILE A 185 -4.00 20.71 2.82
C ILE A 185 -5.21 20.07 3.52
N SER A 186 -5.28 20.18 4.84
CA SER A 186 -6.28 19.47 5.67
C SER A 186 -6.80 20.33 6.84
N ASP A 187 -6.71 21.66 6.70
CA ASP A 187 -7.10 22.63 7.73
C ASP A 187 -8.59 22.51 8.10
N GLY A 188 -8.92 22.55 9.39
CA GLY A 188 -10.30 22.46 9.85
C GLY A 188 -11.19 23.59 9.36
N ARG A 189 -10.64 24.78 9.08
CA ARG A 189 -11.37 25.97 8.61
C ARG A 189 -11.96 25.80 7.20
N ILE A 190 -11.41 24.88 6.42
CA ILE A 190 -11.85 24.60 5.04
C ILE A 190 -12.72 23.34 4.96
N LYS A 191 -12.97 22.64 6.08
CA LYS A 191 -13.80 21.43 6.12
C LYS A 191 -15.23 21.78 6.56
N ARG A 192 -16.21 21.15 5.92
CA ARG A 192 -17.65 21.25 6.24
C ARG A 192 -18.24 19.85 6.32
N ASN A 193 -19.38 19.71 6.99
CA ASN A 193 -20.11 18.43 7.12
C ASN A 193 -19.24 17.29 7.68
N ILE A 194 -18.47 17.57 8.73
CA ILE A 194 -17.54 16.60 9.34
C ILE A 194 -18.35 15.57 10.14
N ILE A 195 -18.31 14.31 9.69
CA ILE A 195 -18.96 13.15 10.31
C ILE A 195 -17.93 12.02 10.52
N SER A 196 -18.12 11.21 11.58
CA SER A 196 -17.18 10.16 11.98
C SER A 196 -17.68 8.76 11.57
N ASN A 197 -17.80 8.51 10.27
CA ASN A 197 -18.37 7.28 9.69
C ASN A 197 -17.40 6.48 8.80
N VAL A 198 -16.09 6.68 8.95
CA VAL A 198 -15.11 5.88 8.20
C VAL A 198 -15.18 4.41 8.66
N PRO A 199 -15.30 3.43 7.73
CA PRO A 199 -15.25 2.01 8.09
C PRO A 199 -13.81 1.56 8.36
N GLY A 200 -13.61 0.77 9.42
CA GLY A 200 -12.33 0.16 9.78
C GLY A 200 -12.18 -1.26 9.23
N LEU A 201 -12.28 -2.24 10.13
CA LEU A 201 -12.11 -3.67 9.84
C LEU A 201 -13.06 -4.17 8.77
N GLU A 202 -14.28 -3.64 8.72
CA GLU A 202 -15.26 -4.05 7.72
C GLU A 202 -14.73 -3.82 6.29
N PHE A 203 -14.11 -2.67 6.04
CA PHE A 203 -13.49 -2.37 4.76
C PHE A 203 -12.14 -3.08 4.59
N ILE A 204 -11.24 -2.97 5.58
CA ILE A 204 -9.87 -3.48 5.49
C ILE A 204 -9.83 -4.99 5.27
N ASN A 205 -10.71 -5.77 5.90
CA ASN A 205 -10.73 -7.23 5.76
C ASN A 205 -11.21 -7.72 4.37
N ARG A 206 -11.78 -6.83 3.54
CA ARG A 206 -12.22 -7.15 2.18
C ARG A 206 -11.14 -6.86 1.14
N LEU A 207 -10.06 -6.17 1.51
CA LEU A 207 -8.96 -5.86 0.61
C LEU A 207 -8.10 -7.09 0.33
N LYS A 208 -7.62 -7.23 -0.92
CA LYS A 208 -6.80 -8.36 -1.37
C LYS A 208 -5.42 -7.88 -1.81
N PRO A 209 -4.39 -7.99 -0.96
CA PRO A 209 -3.02 -7.69 -1.36
C PRO A 209 -2.55 -8.67 -2.44
N VAL A 210 -1.89 -8.14 -3.47
CA VAL A 210 -1.35 -8.92 -4.60
C VAL A 210 0.08 -8.49 -4.92
N THR A 211 0.79 -9.34 -5.67
CA THR A 211 2.04 -8.96 -6.34
C THR A 211 1.85 -9.11 -7.84
N TYR A 212 2.40 -8.19 -8.61
CA TYR A 212 2.19 -8.11 -10.06
C TYR A 212 3.39 -7.48 -10.78
N THR A 213 3.43 -7.65 -12.09
CA THR A 213 4.28 -6.90 -13.03
C THR A 213 3.38 -6.01 -13.88
N LEU A 214 3.93 -4.94 -14.45
CA LEU A 214 3.18 -4.06 -15.36
C LEU A 214 3.36 -4.50 -16.80
N ASP A 215 2.29 -4.40 -17.59
CA ASP A 215 2.35 -4.35 -19.04
C ASP A 215 2.28 -2.88 -19.45
N LEU A 216 3.43 -2.30 -19.77
CA LEU A 216 3.52 -0.87 -20.04
C LEU A 216 2.98 -0.56 -21.44
N ASP A 217 3.10 -1.50 -22.38
CA ASP A 217 2.61 -1.34 -23.75
C ASP A 217 1.10 -1.28 -23.78
N GLU A 218 0.43 -2.10 -22.97
CA GLU A 218 -1.01 -2.02 -22.79
C GLU A 218 -1.43 -0.71 -22.11
N ALA A 219 -0.67 -0.25 -21.10
CA ALA A 219 -0.95 1.03 -20.45
C ALA A 219 -0.88 2.20 -21.45
N ASP A 220 0.15 2.24 -22.32
CA ASP A 220 0.30 3.28 -23.35
C ASP A 220 -0.81 3.21 -24.42
N LYS A 221 -1.29 2.00 -24.76
CA LYS A 221 -2.44 1.83 -25.67
C LYS A 221 -3.72 2.37 -25.08
N ILE A 222 -4.02 2.04 -23.82
CA ILE A 222 -5.24 2.49 -23.15
C ILE A 222 -5.27 4.02 -23.10
N VAL A 223 -4.17 4.67 -22.70
CA VAL A 223 -4.12 6.14 -22.61
C VAL A 223 -3.93 6.84 -23.95
N GLU A 224 -3.88 6.10 -25.06
CA GLU A 224 -3.59 6.61 -26.41
C GLU A 224 -2.44 7.63 -26.39
N ARG A 225 -1.30 7.23 -25.81
CA ARG A 225 -0.18 8.16 -25.60
C ARG A 225 0.18 8.86 -26.91
N PRO A 226 0.27 10.21 -26.93
CA PRO A 226 0.63 10.94 -28.15
C PRO A 226 1.98 10.47 -28.68
N VAL A 227 1.98 9.88 -29.87
CA VAL A 227 3.20 9.64 -30.65
C VAL A 227 3.23 10.72 -31.71
N SER A 228 4.26 11.57 -31.71
CA SER A 228 4.30 12.72 -32.61
C SER A 228 4.13 12.28 -34.06
N ALA A 229 3.17 12.87 -34.79
CA ALA A 229 2.87 12.51 -36.17
C ALA A 229 4.06 12.71 -37.14
N LEU A 230 5.10 13.43 -36.68
CA LEU A 230 6.32 13.75 -37.42
C LEU A 230 7.58 13.08 -36.85
N ALA A 231 7.46 11.93 -36.15
CA ALA A 231 8.58 11.10 -35.70
C ALA A 231 9.39 10.42 -36.83
N ARG A 232 9.65 11.14 -37.93
CA ARG A 232 10.49 10.74 -39.06
C ARG A 232 11.97 11.09 -38.88
N ASP A 233 12.35 11.70 -37.76
CA ASP A 233 13.76 11.96 -37.45
C ASP A 233 14.44 10.67 -36.96
N GLU A 234 15.42 10.20 -37.72
CA GLU A 234 16.22 9.00 -37.43
C GLU A 234 16.93 9.07 -36.06
N ARG A 235 17.27 10.29 -35.61
CA ARG A 235 17.83 10.51 -34.27
C ARG A 235 16.78 10.30 -33.19
N LEU A 236 15.56 10.79 -33.39
CA LEU A 236 14.45 10.58 -32.45
C LEU A 236 14.09 9.10 -32.34
N ASN A 237 14.08 8.36 -33.46
CA ASN A 237 13.87 6.91 -33.46
C ASN A 237 14.95 6.17 -32.65
N THR A 238 16.21 6.60 -32.72
CA THR A 238 17.29 6.04 -31.91
C THR A 238 17.08 6.27 -30.41
N TYR A 239 16.62 7.47 -30.00
CA TYR A 239 16.27 7.76 -28.61
C TYR A 239 15.05 6.94 -28.12
N LEU A 240 14.01 6.81 -28.94
CA LEU A 240 12.82 6.00 -28.63
C LEU A 240 13.18 4.51 -28.49
N ASN A 241 14.08 4.00 -29.35
CA ASN A 241 14.57 2.62 -29.30
C ASN A 241 15.39 2.35 -28.03
N ALA A 242 16.28 3.26 -27.61
CA ALA A 242 17.02 3.10 -26.35
C ALA A 242 16.08 3.05 -25.14
N ARG A 243 15.00 3.84 -25.17
CA ARG A 243 13.95 3.84 -24.14
C ARG A 243 13.21 2.51 -24.06
N SER A 244 13.05 1.80 -25.18
CA SER A 244 12.36 0.50 -25.22
C SER A 244 13.10 -0.63 -24.50
N LEU A 245 14.44 -0.60 -24.47
CA LEU A 245 15.26 -1.60 -23.77
C LEU A 245 15.17 -1.44 -22.24
N ASP A 246 15.28 -0.20 -21.75
CA ASP A 246 15.10 0.14 -20.34
C ASP A 246 13.68 -0.17 -19.86
N ARG A 247 12.70 0.02 -20.74
CA ARG A 247 11.29 -0.29 -20.47
C ARG A 247 11.02 -1.79 -20.28
N LYS A 248 11.59 -2.67 -21.12
CA LYS A 248 11.46 -4.13 -20.95
C LYS A 248 12.06 -4.63 -19.63
N ALA A 249 13.15 -4.01 -19.17
CA ALA A 249 13.72 -4.35 -17.86
C ALA A 249 12.76 -3.97 -16.71
N LYS A 250 12.02 -2.87 -16.86
CA LYS A 250 11.04 -2.39 -15.87
C LYS A 250 9.80 -3.26 -15.76
N GLU A 251 9.35 -3.85 -16.87
CA GLU A 251 8.24 -4.82 -16.87
C GLU A 251 8.55 -6.10 -16.08
N GLN A 252 9.83 -6.40 -15.85
CA GLN A 252 10.25 -7.54 -15.01
C GLN A 252 10.26 -7.19 -13.51
N MET A 253 10.04 -5.93 -13.14
CA MET A 253 10.00 -5.52 -11.75
C MET A 253 8.70 -5.98 -11.09
N ARG A 254 8.84 -6.82 -10.05
CA ARG A 254 7.71 -7.24 -9.23
C ARG A 254 7.32 -6.14 -8.26
N LEU A 255 6.07 -5.72 -8.34
CA LEU A 255 5.43 -4.75 -7.47
C LEU A 255 4.49 -5.46 -6.49
N THR A 256 4.19 -4.80 -5.37
CA THR A 256 3.21 -5.24 -4.38
C THR A 256 2.16 -4.15 -4.23
N GLY A 257 0.88 -4.54 -4.19
CA GLY A 257 -0.20 -3.57 -4.11
C GLY A 257 -1.59 -4.20 -4.14
N PHE A 258 -2.55 -3.44 -4.65
CA PHE A 258 -3.94 -3.86 -4.83
C PHE A 258 -4.40 -3.64 -6.27
N ILE A 259 -5.39 -4.41 -6.72
CA ILE A 259 -6.12 -4.14 -7.95
C ILE A 259 -7.19 -3.08 -7.66
N ALA A 260 -7.11 -1.93 -8.32
CA ALA A 260 -7.94 -0.76 -8.01
C ALA A 260 -9.46 -1.05 -8.12
N GLN A 261 -9.86 -1.84 -9.12
CA GLN A 261 -11.24 -2.25 -9.33
C GLN A 261 -11.75 -3.14 -8.17
N GLU A 262 -10.89 -4.00 -7.61
CA GLU A 262 -11.25 -4.80 -6.44
C GLU A 262 -11.39 -3.95 -5.18
N VAL A 263 -10.55 -2.91 -5.03
CA VAL A 263 -10.68 -1.93 -3.94
C VAL A 263 -11.99 -1.17 -4.05
N GLU A 264 -12.36 -0.72 -5.27
CA GLU A 264 -13.63 -0.04 -5.53
C GLU A 264 -14.82 -0.94 -5.17
N ALA A 265 -14.79 -2.21 -5.60
CA ALA A 265 -15.82 -3.18 -5.28
C ALA A 265 -15.93 -3.43 -3.77
N ALA A 266 -14.79 -3.54 -3.07
CA ALA A 266 -14.75 -3.69 -1.62
C ALA A 266 -15.37 -2.49 -0.90
N ALA A 267 -15.03 -1.27 -1.31
CA ALA A 267 -15.57 -0.04 -0.75
C ALA A 267 -17.09 0.07 -0.96
N LYS A 268 -17.56 -0.21 -2.19
CA LYS A 268 -19.00 -0.24 -2.51
C LYS A 268 -19.77 -1.28 -1.70
N SER A 269 -19.18 -2.43 -1.39
CA SER A 269 -19.84 -3.49 -0.61
C SER A 269 -20.14 -3.12 0.84
N VAL A 270 -19.55 -2.02 1.33
CA VAL A 270 -19.74 -1.49 2.70
C VAL A 270 -20.30 -0.06 2.68
N ASP A 271 -20.92 0.34 1.56
CA ASP A 271 -21.46 1.70 1.34
C ASP A 271 -20.46 2.82 1.64
N PHE A 272 -19.20 2.60 1.26
CA PHE A 272 -18.11 3.55 1.50
C PHE A 272 -17.65 4.18 0.18
N ASP A 273 -17.92 5.48 0.04
CA ASP A 273 -17.35 6.30 -1.04
C ASP A 273 -15.88 6.62 -0.73
N PHE A 274 -14.99 5.70 -1.07
CA PHE A 274 -13.59 5.78 -0.70
C PHE A 274 -12.79 6.68 -1.65
N SER A 275 -12.36 7.84 -1.17
CA SER A 275 -11.49 8.82 -1.87
C SER A 275 -10.17 8.23 -2.37
N GLY A 276 -9.74 7.09 -1.83
CA GLY A 276 -8.51 6.42 -2.23
C GLY A 276 -8.56 5.79 -3.61
N VAL A 277 -9.74 5.59 -4.21
CA VAL A 277 -9.88 5.07 -5.58
C VAL A 277 -9.99 6.23 -6.56
N ASP A 278 -9.11 6.26 -7.56
CA ASP A 278 -9.22 7.16 -8.70
C ASP A 278 -9.88 6.44 -9.86
N VAL A 279 -11.20 6.63 -10.01
CA VAL A 279 -11.99 5.97 -11.06
C VAL A 279 -11.80 6.71 -12.39
N PRO A 280 -11.57 5.99 -13.52
CA PRO A 280 -11.42 6.55 -14.85
C PRO A 280 -12.55 7.53 -15.21
N LYS A 281 -12.19 8.65 -15.86
CA LYS A 281 -13.17 9.62 -16.36
C LYS A 281 -13.68 9.32 -17.77
N ASN A 282 -13.00 8.44 -18.48
CA ASN A 282 -13.34 7.98 -19.83
C ASN A 282 -12.63 6.63 -20.09
N ASP A 283 -12.84 6.06 -21.28
CA ASP A 283 -12.24 4.81 -21.76
C ASP A 283 -10.71 4.88 -21.94
N LYS A 284 -10.15 6.09 -22.02
CA LYS A 284 -8.71 6.36 -22.17
C LYS A 284 -8.03 6.71 -20.85
N ASP A 285 -8.71 6.55 -19.72
CA ASP A 285 -8.18 6.83 -18.40
C ASP A 285 -7.95 5.53 -17.62
N LEU A 286 -6.92 5.51 -16.78
CA LEU A 286 -6.54 4.34 -16.01
C LEU A 286 -7.04 4.47 -14.58
N TYR A 287 -7.46 3.34 -13.99
CA TYR A 287 -7.72 3.29 -12.56
C TYR A 287 -6.44 3.59 -11.77
N GLY A 288 -6.59 4.39 -10.71
CA GLY A 288 -5.51 4.72 -9.78
C GLY A 288 -5.86 4.41 -8.33
N LEU A 289 -4.84 4.26 -7.49
CA LEU A 289 -4.98 4.15 -6.04
C LEU A 289 -4.11 5.21 -5.33
N ARG A 290 -4.72 5.90 -4.38
CA ARG A 290 -4.06 6.85 -3.49
C ARG A 290 -3.73 6.15 -2.18
N TYR A 291 -2.58 5.48 -2.11
CA TYR A 291 -2.19 4.66 -0.95
C TYR A 291 -2.23 5.40 0.39
N ALA A 292 -1.95 6.70 0.41
CA ALA A 292 -2.04 7.51 1.63
C ALA A 292 -3.46 7.58 2.22
N GLU A 293 -4.50 7.46 1.40
CA GLU A 293 -5.91 7.52 1.85
C GLU A 293 -6.31 6.27 2.64
N PHE A 294 -5.60 5.15 2.47
CA PHE A 294 -5.85 3.92 3.25
C PHE A 294 -5.47 4.08 4.73
N VAL A 295 -4.64 5.07 5.08
CA VAL A 295 -4.21 5.30 6.47
C VAL A 295 -5.41 5.57 7.37
N VAL A 296 -6.42 6.30 6.90
CA VAL A 296 -7.58 6.67 7.76
C VAL A 296 -8.45 5.44 8.10
N PRO A 297 -8.87 4.59 7.13
CA PRO A 297 -9.50 3.31 7.45
C PRO A 297 -8.62 2.36 8.28
N LEU A 298 -7.30 2.34 8.06
CA LEU A 298 -6.37 1.55 8.88
C LEU A 298 -6.35 2.02 10.34
N VAL A 299 -6.31 3.32 10.58
CA VAL A 299 -6.42 3.89 11.94
C VAL A 299 -7.73 3.47 12.59
N LYS A 300 -8.85 3.53 11.85
CA LYS A 300 -10.15 3.09 12.36
C LYS A 300 -10.15 1.59 12.68
N ALA A 301 -9.58 0.75 11.82
CA ALA A 301 -9.46 -0.69 12.04
C ALA A 301 -8.62 -0.99 13.30
N VAL A 302 -7.52 -0.26 13.53
CA VAL A 302 -6.70 -0.40 14.74
C VAL A 302 -7.49 0.01 15.99
N GLN A 303 -8.28 1.09 15.94
CA GLN A 303 -9.16 1.48 17.05
C GLN A 303 -10.19 0.38 17.36
N GLU A 304 -10.79 -0.22 16.33
CA GLU A 304 -11.75 -1.31 16.48
C GLU A 304 -11.08 -2.57 17.07
N LEU A 305 -9.88 -2.93 16.60
CA LEU A 305 -9.10 -4.04 17.15
C LEU A 305 -8.73 -3.80 18.62
N SER A 306 -8.33 -2.57 18.98
CA SER A 306 -8.04 -2.22 20.37
C SER A 306 -9.26 -2.43 21.26
N ALA A 307 -10.43 -1.96 20.83
CA ALA A 307 -11.68 -2.14 21.58
C ALA A 307 -12.09 -3.62 21.70
N GLN A 308 -11.86 -4.43 20.65
CA GLN A 308 -12.08 -5.89 20.72
C GLN A 308 -11.12 -6.56 21.70
N ASN A 309 -9.86 -6.13 21.75
CA ASN A 309 -8.87 -6.66 22.67
C ASN A 309 -9.21 -6.34 24.13
N ASP A 310 -9.65 -5.11 24.43
CA ASP A 310 -10.09 -4.72 25.77
C ASP A 310 -11.26 -5.61 26.25
N LYS A 311 -12.22 -5.87 25.36
CA LYS A 311 -13.34 -6.77 25.65
C LYS A 311 -12.88 -8.21 25.93
N LEU A 312 -11.91 -8.72 25.18
CA LEU A 312 -11.35 -10.06 25.40
C LEU A 312 -10.60 -10.14 26.75
N VAL A 313 -9.87 -9.08 27.12
CA VAL A 313 -9.20 -9.00 28.43
C VAL A 313 -10.22 -9.04 29.57
N ASP A 314 -11.31 -8.29 29.47
CA ASP A 314 -12.38 -8.30 30.47
C ASP A 314 -13.06 -9.68 30.58
N GLN A 315 -13.32 -10.33 29.44
CA GLN A 315 -13.88 -11.68 29.42
C GLN A 315 -12.95 -12.70 30.08
N ASN A 316 -11.64 -12.63 29.79
CA ASN A 316 -10.65 -13.50 30.42
C ASN A 316 -10.58 -13.28 31.94
N LYS A 317 -10.69 -12.03 32.41
CA LYS A 317 -10.76 -11.72 33.84
C LYS A 317 -11.99 -12.34 34.50
N GLN A 318 -13.16 -12.19 33.87
CA GLN A 318 -14.40 -12.79 34.37
C GLN A 318 -14.32 -14.32 34.46
N LEU A 319 -13.76 -14.96 33.43
CA LEU A 319 -13.54 -16.41 33.42
C LEU A 319 -12.58 -16.84 34.54
N GLN A 320 -11.51 -16.08 34.78
CA GLN A 320 -10.57 -16.37 35.87
C GLN A 320 -11.24 -16.24 37.24
N ASP A 321 -12.08 -15.23 37.45
CA ASP A 321 -12.85 -15.05 38.68
C ASP A 321 -13.85 -16.19 38.91
N GLN A 322 -14.49 -16.68 37.84
CA GLN A 322 -15.35 -17.86 37.89
C GLN A 322 -14.58 -19.13 38.25
N ILE A 323 -13.42 -19.37 37.64
CA ILE A 323 -12.54 -20.51 37.95
C ILE A 323 -12.13 -20.47 39.42
N ASN A 324 -11.69 -19.31 39.91
CA ASN A 324 -11.31 -19.14 41.31
C ASN A 324 -12.48 -19.42 42.28
N THR A 325 -13.68 -18.99 41.90
CA THR A 325 -14.90 -19.24 42.69
C THR A 325 -15.27 -20.72 42.72
N LEU A 326 -15.20 -21.40 41.58
CA LEU A 326 -15.46 -22.84 41.48
C LEU A 326 -14.43 -23.65 42.27
N SER A 327 -13.14 -23.30 42.18
CA SER A 327 -12.07 -23.93 42.96
C SER A 327 -12.38 -23.87 44.46
N LYS A 328 -12.76 -22.69 44.98
CA LYS A 328 -13.15 -22.55 46.40
C LYS A 328 -14.35 -23.41 46.79
N LYS A 329 -15.33 -23.56 45.90
CA LYS A 329 -16.49 -24.43 46.15
C LYS A 329 -16.09 -25.90 46.17
N ILE A 330 -15.19 -26.34 45.29
CA ILE A 330 -14.65 -27.70 45.28
C ILE A 330 -13.93 -27.97 46.60
N ASP A 331 -13.04 -27.07 47.03
CA ASP A 331 -12.31 -27.19 48.31
C ASP A 331 -13.29 -27.31 49.51
N ALA A 332 -14.37 -26.52 49.51
CA ALA A 332 -15.39 -26.56 50.55
C ALA A 332 -16.17 -27.89 50.56
N VAL A 333 -16.46 -28.45 49.39
CA VAL A 333 -17.11 -29.77 49.27
C VAL A 333 -16.18 -30.87 49.77
N GLU A 334 -14.90 -30.86 49.39
CA GLU A 334 -13.92 -31.85 49.87
C GLU A 334 -13.76 -31.82 51.40
N LEU A 335 -13.72 -30.63 52.00
CA LEU A 335 -13.69 -30.46 53.45
C LEU A 335 -14.95 -31.02 54.13
N SER A 336 -16.14 -30.80 53.55
CA SER A 336 -17.39 -31.32 54.08
C SER A 336 -17.46 -32.86 54.04
N GLN A 337 -16.87 -33.49 53.01
CA GLN A 337 -16.79 -34.95 52.92
C GLN A 337 -15.80 -35.53 53.93
N ARG A 338 -14.71 -34.83 54.27
CA ARG A 338 -13.77 -35.26 55.32
C ARG A 338 -14.37 -35.15 56.73
N GLY A 339 -15.18 -34.14 57.00
CA GLY A 339 -15.81 -33.93 58.32
C GLY A 339 -16.88 -34.97 58.71
N SER A 340 -17.43 -35.71 57.75
CA SER A 340 -18.49 -36.71 57.98
C SER A 340 -17.97 -38.12 58.29
N PHE A 341 -16.65 -38.36 58.32
CA PHE A 341 -16.06 -39.66 58.59
C PHE A 341 -15.30 -39.70 59.92
N ASN A 342 -16.00 -39.48 61.03
CA ASN A 342 -15.49 -39.78 62.37
C ASN A 342 -16.46 -40.71 63.11
N SER A 343 -16.22 -42.02 63.00
CA SER A 343 -16.60 -43.00 64.04
C SER A 343 -15.90 -44.35 63.79
N ASN A 344 -14.86 -44.65 64.58
CA ASN A 344 -14.37 -45.98 64.95
C ASN A 344 -14.27 -47.06 63.85
N LEU A 345 -13.42 -46.87 62.85
CA LEU A 345 -12.96 -47.97 61.99
C LEU A 345 -11.49 -48.28 62.33
N PRO A 346 -11.08 -49.57 62.40
CA PRO A 346 -9.70 -49.91 62.76
C PRO A 346 -8.72 -49.36 61.73
N GLU A 347 -7.68 -48.68 62.19
CA GLU A 347 -6.59 -48.19 61.32
C GLU A 347 -5.82 -49.36 60.70
N ALA A 348 -5.20 -49.11 59.54
CA ALA A 348 -4.29 -50.06 58.92
C ALA A 348 -3.14 -50.40 59.88
N ARG A 349 -2.78 -51.67 60.01
CA ARG A 349 -1.67 -52.09 60.87
C ARG A 349 -0.88 -53.24 60.28
N LEU A 350 0.39 -53.32 60.68
CA LEU A 350 1.32 -54.37 60.33
C LEU A 350 1.87 -55.00 61.61
N ASP A 351 1.67 -56.31 61.76
CA ASP A 351 2.15 -57.02 62.93
C ASP A 351 3.58 -57.53 62.71
N GLN A 352 4.30 -57.74 63.82
CA GLN A 352 5.61 -58.39 63.78
C GLN A 352 5.48 -59.84 63.27
N ASN A 353 6.34 -60.22 62.33
CA ASN A 353 6.39 -61.56 61.78
C ASN A 353 6.69 -62.61 62.86
N ALA A 354 6.08 -63.78 62.76
CA ALA A 354 6.29 -64.89 63.69
C ALA A 354 6.47 -66.23 62.93
N PRO A 355 7.53 -67.01 63.22
CA PRO A 355 8.62 -66.72 64.16
C PRO A 355 9.60 -65.65 63.61
N ASN A 356 10.31 -64.97 64.51
CA ASN A 356 11.43 -64.08 64.21
C ASN A 356 12.50 -64.21 65.31
N PRO A 357 13.71 -64.74 65.05
CA PRO A 357 14.22 -65.22 63.76
C PRO A 357 13.50 -66.47 63.23
N PHE A 358 13.64 -66.77 61.94
CA PHE A 358 13.08 -67.96 61.28
C PHE A 358 14.08 -68.61 60.32
N SER A 359 13.91 -69.91 60.03
CA SER A 359 14.76 -70.67 59.10
C SER A 359 14.04 -71.19 57.87
N ALA A 360 12.85 -71.76 58.03
CA ALA A 360 12.05 -72.30 56.92
C ALA A 360 11.02 -71.29 56.38
N SER A 361 10.20 -70.71 57.26
CA SER A 361 9.20 -69.70 56.87
C SER A 361 8.78 -68.84 58.06
N THR A 362 8.21 -67.67 57.78
CA THR A 362 7.60 -66.78 58.79
C THR A 362 6.28 -66.21 58.25
N VAL A 363 5.38 -65.81 59.14
CA VAL A 363 4.09 -65.23 58.79
C VAL A 363 4.02 -63.78 59.23
N ILE A 364 3.66 -62.89 58.30
CA ILE A 364 3.40 -61.46 58.55
C ILE A 364 1.88 -61.26 58.56
N ARG A 365 1.32 -60.85 59.70
CA ARG A 365 -0.11 -60.51 59.80
C ARG A 365 -0.31 -59.01 59.59
N TYR A 366 -1.43 -58.65 58.99
CA TYR A 366 -1.77 -57.26 58.69
C TYR A 366 -3.28 -57.03 58.79
N TYR A 367 -3.67 -55.77 58.89
CA TYR A 367 -5.05 -55.33 58.70
C TYR A 367 -5.07 -54.19 57.67
N VAL A 368 -5.86 -54.34 56.60
CA VAL A 368 -6.10 -53.28 55.62
C VAL A 368 -7.57 -52.84 55.72
N PRO A 369 -7.86 -51.55 55.97
CA PRO A 369 -9.24 -51.04 56.04
C PRO A 369 -10.03 -51.31 54.75
N THR A 370 -11.32 -51.63 54.88
CA THR A 370 -12.20 -51.95 53.73
C THR A 370 -12.36 -50.84 52.71
N ARG A 371 -11.99 -49.61 53.05
CA ARG A 371 -12.09 -48.43 52.18
C ARG A 371 -10.82 -48.13 51.39
N SER A 372 -9.76 -48.90 51.58
CA SER A 372 -8.50 -48.66 50.87
C SER A 372 -8.59 -49.13 49.42
N PHE A 373 -8.10 -48.30 48.50
CA PHE A 373 -8.08 -48.59 47.06
C PHE A 373 -6.95 -49.53 46.71
N SER A 374 -5.78 -49.37 47.33
CA SER A 374 -4.62 -50.23 47.11
C SER A 374 -3.90 -50.57 48.41
N ALA A 375 -3.35 -51.79 48.48
CA ALA A 375 -2.47 -52.19 49.57
C ALA A 375 -1.41 -53.17 49.08
N ARG A 376 -0.20 -53.05 49.61
CA ARG A 376 0.90 -53.99 49.34
C ARG A 376 1.88 -54.06 50.50
N ILE A 377 2.53 -55.21 50.67
CA ILE A 377 3.69 -55.35 51.53
C ILE A 377 4.94 -55.39 50.64
N VAL A 378 5.86 -54.47 50.90
CA VAL A 378 7.17 -54.41 50.23
C VAL A 378 8.23 -54.87 51.20
N ILE A 379 9.10 -55.75 50.75
CA ILE A 379 10.22 -56.31 51.50
C ILE A 379 11.50 -55.85 50.84
N VAL A 380 12.39 -55.25 51.62
CA VAL A 380 13.68 -54.71 51.19
C VAL A 380 14.82 -55.36 51.99
N ASP A 381 16.00 -55.43 51.38
CA ASP A 381 17.22 -55.77 52.11
C ASP A 381 17.77 -54.56 52.90
N LEU A 382 18.83 -54.77 53.70
CA LEU A 382 19.47 -53.68 54.47
C LEU A 382 20.09 -52.57 53.60
N ASN A 383 20.28 -52.82 52.31
CA ASN A 383 20.77 -51.82 51.35
C ASN A 383 19.61 -51.06 50.68
N GLY A 384 18.35 -51.32 51.09
CA GLY A 384 17.15 -50.66 50.58
C GLY A 384 16.66 -51.19 49.23
N ARG A 385 17.25 -52.27 48.70
CA ARG A 385 16.80 -52.87 47.43
C ARG A 385 15.51 -53.65 47.67
N SER A 386 14.47 -53.38 46.87
CA SER A 386 13.24 -54.17 46.90
C SER A 386 13.52 -55.62 46.50
N VAL A 387 13.31 -56.52 47.45
CA VAL A 387 13.53 -57.95 47.33
C VAL A 387 12.24 -58.65 46.89
N LYS A 388 11.08 -58.23 47.41
CA LYS A 388 9.77 -58.75 47.02
C LYS A 388 8.67 -57.73 47.29
N SER A 389 7.67 -57.68 46.43
CA SER A 389 6.46 -56.88 46.61
C SER A 389 5.25 -57.78 46.46
N ILE A 390 4.33 -57.73 47.43
CA ILE A 390 3.15 -58.58 47.49
C ILE A 390 1.91 -57.68 47.55
N SER A 391 1.10 -57.72 46.49
CA SER A 391 -0.17 -57.01 46.46
C SER A 391 -1.18 -57.68 47.39
N ILE A 392 -1.88 -56.87 48.19
CA ILE A 392 -2.96 -57.30 49.07
C ILE A 392 -4.28 -56.91 48.40
N ASN A 393 -4.98 -57.90 47.86
CA ASN A 393 -6.25 -57.70 47.17
C ASN A 393 -7.44 -57.75 48.14
N ASP A 394 -7.32 -58.53 49.21
CA ASP A 394 -8.36 -58.64 50.23
C ASP A 394 -8.31 -57.47 51.22
N ARG A 395 -9.42 -57.19 51.89
CA ARG A 395 -9.53 -56.18 52.94
C ARG A 395 -9.93 -56.82 54.25
N GLY A 396 -9.51 -56.22 55.36
CA GLY A 396 -9.63 -56.78 56.71
C GLY A 396 -8.33 -57.40 57.19
N ALA A 397 -8.43 -58.30 58.17
CA ALA A 397 -7.30 -59.01 58.72
C ALA A 397 -6.82 -60.10 57.74
N GLY A 398 -5.53 -60.11 57.44
CA GLY A 398 -4.92 -61.07 56.53
C GLY A 398 -3.52 -61.45 56.98
N GLN A 399 -2.91 -62.38 56.26
CA GLN A 399 -1.53 -62.79 56.51
C GLN A 399 -0.80 -63.13 55.20
N VAL A 400 0.51 -62.91 55.19
CA VAL A 400 1.40 -63.35 54.12
C VAL A 400 2.43 -64.30 54.72
N THR A 401 2.63 -65.44 54.06
CA THR A 401 3.74 -66.35 54.38
C THR A 401 4.97 -66.00 53.56
N PHE A 402 6.10 -65.84 54.23
CA PHE A 402 7.41 -65.61 53.63
C PHE A 402 8.27 -66.87 53.79
N ALA A 403 8.59 -67.52 52.66
CA ALA A 403 9.40 -68.74 52.63
C ALA A 403 10.90 -68.42 52.56
N GLY A 404 11.66 -68.89 53.55
CA GLY A 404 13.11 -68.65 53.65
C GLY A 404 13.92 -69.29 52.51
N SER A 405 13.40 -70.34 51.88
CA SER A 405 14.06 -71.02 50.74
C SER A 405 14.31 -70.11 49.54
N THR A 406 13.53 -69.03 49.40
CA THR A 406 13.63 -68.09 48.29
C THR A 406 14.64 -66.96 48.50
N PHE A 407 15.30 -66.89 49.67
CA PHE A 407 16.19 -65.78 50.04
C PHE A 407 17.48 -66.24 50.75
N SER A 408 18.48 -65.36 50.80
CA SER A 408 19.73 -65.58 51.54
C SER A 408 19.53 -65.33 53.04
N ALA A 409 20.35 -65.95 53.90
CA ALA A 409 20.34 -65.62 55.32
C ALA A 409 20.69 -64.13 55.52
N GLY A 410 19.99 -63.45 56.42
CA GLY A 410 20.18 -62.02 56.63
C GLY A 410 18.97 -61.31 57.25
N ASN A 411 19.12 -60.00 57.45
CA ASN A 411 18.07 -59.12 57.93
C ASN A 411 17.32 -58.47 56.76
N TYR A 412 16.00 -58.40 56.87
CA TYR A 412 15.10 -57.78 55.90
C TYR A 412 14.17 -56.81 56.61
N VAL A 413 13.78 -55.76 55.91
CA VAL A 413 12.77 -54.79 56.38
C VAL A 413 11.53 -54.95 55.51
N TYR A 414 10.35 -54.93 56.11
CA TYR A 414 9.08 -55.00 55.39
C TYR A 414 8.14 -53.89 55.84
N SER A 415 7.47 -53.30 54.86
CA SER A 415 6.59 -52.15 55.05
C SER A 415 5.23 -52.42 54.43
N LEU A 416 4.17 -52.03 55.15
CA LEU A 416 2.81 -52.01 54.62
C LEU A 416 2.55 -50.64 53.99
N ILE A 417 2.17 -50.63 52.72
CA ILE A 417 1.81 -49.43 51.96
C ILE A 417 0.33 -49.52 51.62
N VAL A 418 -0.45 -48.51 51.98
CA VAL A 418 -1.88 -48.41 51.71
C VAL A 418 -2.16 -47.05 51.08
N ASP A 419 -2.85 -47.02 49.94
CA ASP A 419 -3.16 -45.80 49.17
C ASP A 419 -1.94 -44.87 49.00
N ASP A 420 -0.82 -45.47 48.58
CA ASP A 420 0.50 -44.86 48.35
C ASP A 420 1.18 -44.23 49.57
N LYS A 421 0.71 -44.52 50.78
CA LYS A 421 1.35 -44.11 52.04
C LYS A 421 1.91 -45.32 52.81
N VAL A 422 3.13 -45.18 53.33
CA VAL A 422 3.72 -46.17 54.25
C VAL A 422 2.99 -46.06 55.59
N ILE A 423 2.37 -47.16 56.02
CA ILE A 423 1.58 -47.25 57.24
C ILE A 423 2.46 -47.62 58.43
N ASP A 424 3.22 -48.71 58.32
CA ASP A 424 4.14 -49.19 59.35
C ASP A 424 5.27 -50.01 58.70
N THR A 425 6.38 -50.15 59.39
CA THR A 425 7.60 -50.83 58.92
C THR A 425 8.23 -51.65 60.04
N ARG A 426 8.59 -52.89 59.73
CA ARG A 426 9.12 -53.87 60.69
C ARG A 426 10.33 -54.61 60.10
N GLN A 427 11.12 -55.22 60.97
CA GLN A 427 12.31 -55.98 60.57
C GLN A 427 12.11 -57.47 60.85
N MET A 428 12.65 -58.33 59.98
CA MET A 428 12.72 -59.79 60.17
C MET A 428 14.13 -60.32 59.92
N THR A 429 14.48 -61.41 60.58
CA THR A 429 15.80 -62.06 60.48
C THR A 429 15.64 -63.51 60.03
N LEU A 430 16.26 -63.84 58.89
CA LEU A 430 16.32 -65.19 58.33
C LEU A 430 17.66 -65.84 58.71
N THR A 431 17.62 -66.90 59.51
CA THR A 431 18.76 -67.73 59.92
C THR A 431 18.72 -69.04 59.15
N LYS A 432 19.75 -69.38 58.38
CA LYS A 432 19.81 -70.66 57.68
C LYS A 432 20.24 -71.81 58.58
#